data_AF-A0A945NKJ1-F1
#
_entry.id   AF-A0A945NKJ1-F1
#
_cell.length_a   1.000
_cell.length_b   1.000
_cell.length_c   1.000
_cell.angle_alpha   90.00
_cell.angle_beta   90.00
_cell.angle_gamma   90.00
#
_symmetry.space_group_name_H-M   'P 1'
#
loop_
_entity.id
_entity.type
_entity.pdbx_description
1 polymer ?
#
loop_
_entity_poly.entity_id
_entity_poly.type
_entity_poly.pdbx_seq_one_letter_code
_entity_poly.pdbx_strand_id
1 'polypeptide(L)'
;PQIDDPVRGFSFRFDGPLDMRMSGDGPTAADFVNEAGEEEIADVIYHYGEERYSRRIARGIVEARAIDPILSTAQLVGIIHKNVRRSKDGIDPATRTFMALRIQVNDELGELERGLIGAEKILAPGGRLVVVSFHSLEDRRVKSFLHERSGATGRGSRHMPELPADAPIPSFKLIKRGAIKPSETEASENPRARSARLRVAERSDAPAWSNRQ
;
A
#
# COMPACT_ATOMS: atom_id res chain seq x y z
N PRO A 1 -17.95 -9.62 2.69
CA PRO A 1 -16.99 -8.50 2.58
C PRO A 1 -16.27 -8.55 1.22
N GLN A 2 -15.74 -7.45 0.68
CA GLN A 2 -15.19 -7.38 -0.70
C GLN A 2 -14.14 -8.46 -1.05
N ILE A 3 -13.36 -8.93 -0.07
CA ILE A 3 -12.33 -9.98 -0.24
C ILE A 3 -12.93 -11.39 -0.28
N ASP A 4 -14.10 -11.58 0.33
CA ASP A 4 -14.76 -12.89 0.45
C ASP A 4 -15.73 -13.15 -0.73
N ASP A 5 -16.02 -12.13 -1.53
CA ASP A 5 -16.86 -12.24 -2.72
C ASP A 5 -15.98 -12.49 -3.96
N PRO A 6 -16.00 -13.70 -4.55
CA PRO A 6 -15.19 -14.02 -5.71
C PRO A 6 -15.52 -13.17 -6.94
N VAL A 7 -16.75 -12.65 -7.05
CA VAL A 7 -17.18 -11.82 -8.19
C VAL A 7 -16.39 -10.50 -8.24
N ARG A 8 -15.81 -10.06 -7.12
CA ARG A 8 -15.02 -8.83 -7.03
C ARG A 8 -13.55 -9.00 -7.42
N GLY A 9 -13.05 -10.23 -7.54
CA GLY A 9 -11.70 -10.49 -8.04
C GLY A 9 -10.52 -10.14 -7.10
N PHE A 10 -10.78 -9.79 -5.82
CA PHE A 10 -9.72 -9.42 -4.86
C PHE A 10 -8.87 -10.60 -4.36
N SER A 11 -9.35 -11.83 -4.58
CA SER A 11 -8.73 -13.05 -4.11
C SER A 11 -8.69 -14.07 -5.25
N PHE A 12 -7.67 -14.92 -5.22
CA PHE A 12 -7.55 -16.07 -6.11
C PHE A 12 -7.85 -17.39 -5.40
N ARG A 13 -8.44 -17.35 -4.19
CA ARG A 13 -8.90 -18.56 -3.50
C ARG A 13 -10.01 -19.27 -4.28
N PHE A 14 -10.84 -18.50 -4.96
CA PHE A 14 -11.86 -18.94 -5.88
C PHE A 14 -11.69 -18.14 -7.17
N ASP A 15 -11.98 -18.75 -8.32
CA ASP A 15 -11.92 -18.05 -9.60
C ASP A 15 -13.05 -17.02 -9.71
N GLY A 16 -12.78 -15.93 -10.43
CA GLY A 16 -13.71 -14.83 -10.63
C GLY A 16 -13.15 -13.81 -11.61
N PRO A 17 -13.95 -12.78 -11.98
CA PRO A 17 -13.50 -11.71 -12.86
C PRO A 17 -12.28 -11.00 -12.28
N LEU A 18 -11.34 -10.61 -13.14
CA LEU A 18 -10.17 -9.81 -12.75
C LEU A 18 -10.57 -8.32 -12.62
N ASP A 19 -11.42 -8.00 -11.65
CA ASP A 19 -11.93 -6.63 -11.43
C ASP A 19 -11.04 -5.83 -10.45
N MET A 20 -11.03 -6.21 -9.16
CA MET A 20 -10.27 -5.56 -8.07
C MET A 20 -10.61 -4.09 -7.76
N ARG A 21 -11.64 -3.49 -8.36
CA ARG A 21 -12.05 -2.13 -7.99
C ARG A 21 -12.81 -2.15 -6.67
N MET A 22 -12.47 -1.22 -5.78
CA MET A 22 -13.20 -0.97 -4.53
C MET A 22 -14.43 -0.10 -4.81
N SER A 23 -14.25 0.94 -5.64
CA SER A 23 -15.32 1.71 -6.28
C SER A 23 -15.92 0.94 -7.47
N GLY A 24 -17.01 1.45 -8.06
CA GLY A 24 -17.59 0.89 -9.29
C GLY A 24 -17.05 1.54 -10.58
N ASP A 25 -16.18 2.54 -10.45
CA ASP A 25 -15.73 3.41 -11.53
C ASP A 25 -14.24 3.21 -11.83
N GLY A 26 -13.81 3.57 -13.04
CA GLY A 26 -12.42 3.47 -13.48
C GLY A 26 -12.05 2.09 -14.05
N PRO A 27 -10.79 1.94 -14.52
CA PRO A 27 -10.29 0.71 -15.13
C PRO A 27 -10.18 -0.42 -14.12
N THR A 28 -10.49 -1.64 -14.56
CA THR A 28 -10.32 -2.88 -13.80
C THR A 28 -8.86 -3.35 -13.81
N ALA A 29 -8.55 -4.34 -12.97
CA ALA A 29 -7.28 -5.05 -13.05
C ALA A 29 -7.11 -5.75 -14.41
N ALA A 30 -8.19 -6.25 -15.03
CA ALA A 30 -8.19 -6.81 -16.37
C ALA A 30 -7.76 -5.76 -17.41
N ASP A 31 -8.33 -4.57 -17.36
CA ASP A 31 -7.97 -3.47 -18.27
C ASP A 31 -6.48 -3.15 -18.13
N PHE A 32 -6.00 -2.98 -16.89
CA PHE A 32 -4.58 -2.70 -16.64
C PHE A 32 -3.65 -3.79 -17.19
N VAL A 33 -3.89 -5.07 -16.88
CA VAL A 33 -2.99 -6.14 -17.36
C VAL A 33 -3.05 -6.36 -18.87
N ASN A 34 -4.16 -6.00 -19.52
CA ASN A 34 -4.32 -6.16 -20.96
C ASN A 34 -3.81 -4.94 -21.76
N GLU A 35 -3.76 -3.75 -21.17
CA GLU A 35 -3.44 -2.50 -21.89
C GLU A 35 -2.09 -1.89 -21.52
N ALA A 36 -1.67 -1.98 -20.26
CA ALA A 36 -0.44 -1.33 -19.78
C ALA A 36 0.83 -1.87 -20.46
N GLY A 37 1.89 -1.05 -20.52
CA GLY A 37 3.18 -1.47 -21.07
C GLY A 37 3.86 -2.56 -20.21
N GLU A 38 4.73 -3.38 -20.79
CA GLU A 38 5.47 -4.41 -20.02
C GLU A 38 6.25 -3.82 -18.85
N GLU A 39 6.95 -2.71 -19.10
CA GLU A 39 7.75 -2.01 -18.08
C GLU A 39 6.87 -1.47 -16.95
N GLU A 40 5.73 -0.87 -17.29
CA GLU A 40 4.76 -0.36 -16.31
C GLU A 40 4.20 -1.48 -15.42
N ILE A 41 3.83 -2.62 -16.01
CA ILE A 41 3.37 -3.80 -15.26
C ILE A 41 4.50 -4.29 -14.33
N ALA A 42 5.74 -4.35 -14.83
CA ALA A 42 6.88 -4.78 -14.03
C ALA A 42 7.15 -3.83 -12.87
N ASP A 43 7.03 -2.52 -13.08
CA ASP A 43 7.27 -1.50 -12.05
C ASP A 43 6.19 -1.53 -10.98
N VAL A 44 4.92 -1.66 -11.35
CA VAL A 44 3.81 -1.84 -10.40
C VAL A 44 4.04 -3.08 -9.54
N ILE A 45 4.34 -4.22 -10.15
CA ILE A 45 4.57 -5.49 -9.41
C ILE A 45 5.81 -5.39 -8.51
N TYR A 46 6.85 -4.69 -8.97
CA TYR A 46 8.07 -4.48 -8.19
C TYR A 46 7.84 -3.57 -6.98
N HIS A 47 7.29 -2.38 -7.22
CA HIS A 47 7.15 -1.33 -6.21
C HIS A 47 6.03 -1.64 -5.22
N TYR A 48 4.89 -2.11 -5.70
CA TYR A 48 3.72 -2.36 -4.85
C TYR A 48 3.67 -3.79 -4.32
N GLY A 49 4.15 -4.76 -5.10
CA GLY A 49 4.19 -6.18 -4.68
C GLY A 49 5.45 -6.58 -3.91
N GLU A 50 6.49 -5.74 -3.92
CA GLU A 50 7.85 -6.08 -3.43
C GLU A 50 8.37 -7.40 -4.06
N GLU A 51 8.00 -7.67 -5.34
CA GLU A 51 8.30 -8.91 -6.06
C GLU A 51 9.52 -8.78 -6.99
N ARG A 52 10.56 -9.58 -6.73
CA ARG A 52 11.85 -9.49 -7.45
C ARG A 52 11.79 -10.05 -8.86
N TYR A 53 10.86 -10.96 -9.14
CA TYR A 53 10.62 -11.53 -10.45
C TYR A 53 9.60 -10.73 -11.27
N SER A 54 9.32 -9.47 -10.89
CA SER A 54 8.32 -8.62 -11.54
C SER A 54 8.44 -8.58 -13.05
N ARG A 55 9.65 -8.35 -13.60
CA ARG A 55 9.91 -8.35 -15.05
C ARG A 55 9.52 -9.66 -15.74
N ARG A 56 9.76 -10.80 -15.08
CA ARG A 56 9.41 -12.11 -15.63
C ARG A 56 7.89 -12.33 -15.62
N ILE A 57 7.21 -11.87 -14.57
CA ILE A 57 5.76 -11.91 -14.48
C ILE A 57 5.14 -11.02 -15.56
N ALA A 58 5.60 -9.77 -15.68
CA ALA A 58 5.14 -8.81 -16.67
C ALA A 58 5.29 -9.34 -18.09
N ARG A 59 6.47 -9.88 -18.44
CA ARG A 59 6.68 -10.54 -19.73
C ARG A 59 5.70 -11.69 -19.96
N GLY A 60 5.48 -12.55 -18.96
CA GLY A 60 4.52 -13.64 -19.05
C GLY A 60 3.07 -13.17 -19.26
N ILE A 61 2.70 -12.03 -18.67
CA ILE A 61 1.39 -11.39 -18.88
C ILE A 61 1.28 -10.87 -20.32
N VAL A 62 2.29 -10.17 -20.82
CA VAL A 62 2.31 -9.63 -22.18
C VAL A 62 2.29 -10.74 -23.24
N GLU A 63 3.06 -11.81 -23.03
CA GLU A 63 3.05 -13.00 -23.90
C GLU A 63 1.68 -13.69 -23.91
N ALA A 64 1.02 -13.78 -22.75
CA ALA A 64 -0.29 -14.43 -22.64
C ALA A 64 -1.41 -13.61 -23.29
N ARG A 65 -1.47 -12.29 -23.02
CA ARG A 65 -2.50 -11.41 -23.58
C ARG A 65 -2.40 -11.24 -25.10
N ALA A 66 -1.23 -11.49 -25.67
CA ALA A 66 -1.03 -11.50 -27.13
C ALA A 66 -1.74 -12.70 -27.80
N ILE A 67 -2.08 -13.74 -27.03
CA ILE A 67 -2.82 -14.92 -27.50
C ILE A 67 -4.31 -14.71 -27.23
N ASP A 68 -4.68 -14.49 -25.96
CA ASP A 68 -6.06 -14.27 -25.52
C ASP A 68 -6.10 -13.28 -24.35
N PRO A 69 -7.13 -12.40 -24.25
CA PRO A 69 -7.29 -11.49 -23.13
C PRO A 69 -7.35 -12.20 -21.77
N ILE A 70 -6.72 -11.60 -20.76
CA ILE A 70 -6.71 -12.10 -19.38
C ILE A 70 -7.90 -11.50 -18.64
N LEU A 71 -8.90 -12.32 -18.32
CA LEU A 71 -10.20 -11.87 -17.80
C LEU A 71 -10.52 -12.42 -16.41
N SER A 72 -9.83 -13.47 -15.95
CA SER A 72 -10.09 -14.12 -14.66
C SER A 72 -8.88 -14.17 -13.74
N THR A 73 -9.16 -14.25 -12.43
CA THR A 73 -8.11 -14.40 -11.41
C THR A 73 -7.34 -15.71 -11.59
N ALA A 74 -7.98 -16.81 -11.97
CA ALA A 74 -7.29 -18.08 -12.22
C ALA A 74 -6.34 -18.02 -13.43
N GLN A 75 -6.73 -17.34 -14.52
CA GLN A 75 -5.85 -17.16 -15.67
C GLN A 75 -4.57 -16.43 -15.28
N LEU A 76 -4.70 -15.30 -14.55
CA LEU A 76 -3.56 -14.54 -14.07
C LEU A 76 -2.66 -15.36 -13.13
N VAL A 77 -3.24 -16.12 -12.20
CA VAL A 77 -2.46 -17.00 -11.31
C VAL A 77 -1.69 -18.07 -12.10
N GLY A 78 -2.33 -18.69 -13.10
CA GLY A 78 -1.68 -19.67 -13.97
C GLY A 78 -0.45 -19.09 -14.68
N ILE A 79 -0.55 -17.86 -15.17
CA ILE A 79 0.57 -17.12 -15.80
C ILE A 79 1.70 -16.88 -14.79
N ILE A 80 1.36 -16.39 -13.59
CA ILE A 80 2.34 -16.11 -12.53
C ILE A 80 3.08 -17.39 -12.13
N HIS A 81 2.36 -18.48 -11.86
CA HIS A 81 2.94 -19.75 -11.41
C HIS A 81 3.77 -20.44 -12.49
N LYS A 82 3.43 -20.27 -13.78
CA LYS A 82 4.25 -20.76 -14.90
C LYS A 82 5.60 -20.06 -14.97
N ASN A 83 5.67 -18.80 -14.57
CA ASN A 83 6.86 -17.95 -14.72
C ASN A 83 7.74 -17.89 -13.46
N VAL A 84 7.13 -17.99 -12.28
CA VAL A 84 7.80 -17.74 -11.00
C VAL A 84 7.50 -18.86 -10.01
N ARG A 85 8.58 -19.42 -9.43
CA ARG A 85 8.47 -20.37 -8.33
C ARG A 85 8.22 -19.62 -7.02
N ARG A 86 7.65 -20.32 -6.04
CA ARG A 86 7.48 -19.77 -4.69
C ARG A 86 8.77 -19.17 -4.16
N SER A 87 8.64 -17.99 -3.56
CA SER A 87 9.75 -17.28 -2.94
C SER A 87 10.23 -18.02 -1.69
N LYS A 88 11.49 -17.80 -1.32
CA LYS A 88 12.13 -18.43 -0.14
C LYS A 88 11.47 -18.06 1.18
N ASP A 89 10.74 -16.95 1.23
CA ASP A 89 9.96 -16.50 2.38
C ASP A 89 8.60 -17.21 2.51
N GLY A 90 8.28 -18.14 1.59
CA GLY A 90 7.06 -18.95 1.62
C GLY A 90 5.81 -18.22 1.12
N ILE A 91 5.91 -16.94 0.73
CA ILE A 91 4.78 -16.19 0.19
C ILE A 91 4.57 -16.58 -1.27
N ASP A 92 3.31 -16.79 -1.65
CA ASP A 92 2.93 -17.08 -3.02
C ASP A 92 3.15 -15.84 -3.91
N PRO A 93 3.85 -15.95 -5.06
CA PRO A 93 4.05 -14.81 -5.96
C PRO A 93 2.73 -14.21 -6.47
N ALA A 94 1.65 -15.00 -6.53
CA ALA A 94 0.32 -14.50 -6.85
C ALA A 94 -0.18 -13.50 -5.79
N THR A 95 0.04 -13.76 -4.50
CA THR A 95 -0.34 -12.84 -3.42
C THR A 95 0.29 -11.46 -3.60
N ARG A 96 1.58 -11.41 -3.95
CA ARG A 96 2.31 -10.15 -4.16
C ARG A 96 1.81 -9.40 -5.38
N THR A 97 1.57 -10.12 -6.48
CA THR A 97 1.05 -9.54 -7.72
C THR A 97 -0.38 -9.01 -7.54
N PHE A 98 -1.26 -9.76 -6.89
CA PHE A 98 -2.63 -9.34 -6.60
C PHE A 98 -2.66 -8.11 -5.70
N MET A 99 -1.80 -8.07 -4.68
CA MET A 99 -1.64 -6.88 -3.84
C MET A 99 -1.18 -5.67 -4.66
N ALA A 100 -0.21 -5.84 -5.56
CA ALA A 100 0.29 -4.77 -6.42
C ALA A 100 -0.80 -4.20 -7.34
N LEU A 101 -1.54 -5.08 -8.02
CA LEU A 101 -2.64 -4.70 -8.90
C LEU A 101 -3.76 -4.00 -8.14
N ARG A 102 -4.11 -4.49 -6.95
CA ARG A 102 -5.12 -3.85 -6.09
C ARG A 102 -4.72 -2.42 -5.72
N ILE A 103 -3.47 -2.23 -5.29
CA ILE A 103 -2.92 -0.92 -4.95
C ILE A 103 -2.96 0.03 -6.17
N GLN A 104 -2.57 -0.47 -7.35
CA GLN A 104 -2.58 0.29 -8.59
C GLN A 104 -3.99 0.70 -9.02
N VAL A 105 -4.92 -0.25 -9.08
CA VAL A 105 -6.30 -0.04 -9.55
C VAL A 105 -7.06 0.96 -8.68
N ASN A 106 -6.76 0.99 -7.38
CA ASN A 106 -7.50 1.81 -6.41
C ASN A 106 -6.74 3.07 -5.96
N ASP A 107 -5.56 3.36 -6.55
CA ASP A 107 -4.64 4.41 -6.09
C ASP A 107 -4.49 4.44 -4.56
N GLU A 108 -4.34 3.26 -3.93
CA GLU A 108 -4.47 3.12 -2.46
C GLU A 108 -3.46 4.00 -1.72
N LEU A 109 -2.23 4.10 -2.24
CA LEU A 109 -1.18 4.91 -1.63
C LEU A 109 -1.40 6.42 -1.86
N GLY A 110 -1.92 6.82 -3.02
CA GLY A 110 -2.28 8.21 -3.29
C GLY A 110 -3.46 8.67 -2.43
N GLU A 111 -4.49 7.84 -2.29
CA GLU A 111 -5.63 8.09 -1.40
C GLU A 111 -5.20 8.16 0.06
N LEU A 112 -4.31 7.29 0.51
CA LEU A 112 -3.72 7.37 1.84
C LEU A 112 -3.01 8.71 2.06
N GLU A 113 -2.18 9.15 1.12
CA GLU A 113 -1.45 10.41 1.21
C GLU A 113 -2.40 11.62 1.25
N ARG A 114 -3.40 11.65 0.37
CA ARG A 114 -4.45 12.69 0.37
C ARG A 114 -5.24 12.70 1.68
N GLY A 115 -5.59 11.52 2.21
CA GLY A 115 -6.28 11.37 3.48
C GLY A 115 -5.46 11.88 4.67
N LEU A 116 -4.16 11.60 4.70
CA LEU A 116 -3.25 12.10 5.75
C LEU A 116 -3.14 13.64 5.71
N ILE A 117 -2.96 14.22 4.52
CA ILE A 117 -2.91 15.67 4.33
C ILE A 117 -4.27 16.31 4.68
N GLY A 118 -5.38 15.67 4.30
CA GLY A 118 -6.72 16.11 4.67
C GLY A 118 -6.92 16.12 6.17
N ALA A 119 -6.52 15.05 6.86
CA ALA A 119 -6.61 14.94 8.31
C ALA A 119 -5.82 16.04 9.03
N GLU A 120 -4.61 16.38 8.56
CA GLU A 120 -3.81 17.49 9.09
C GLU A 120 -4.56 18.83 9.05
N LYS A 121 -5.31 19.07 7.97
CA LYS A 121 -6.04 20.32 7.73
C LYS A 121 -7.32 20.44 8.58
N ILE A 122 -8.01 19.34 8.85
CA ILE A 122 -9.32 19.37 9.52
C ILE A 122 -9.26 19.13 11.03
N LEU A 123 -8.20 18.49 11.54
CA LEU A 123 -8.08 18.22 12.97
C LEU A 123 -7.89 19.52 13.75
N ALA A 124 -8.71 19.73 14.77
CA ALA A 124 -8.51 20.78 15.76
C ALA A 124 -7.27 20.49 16.64
N PRO A 125 -6.66 21.50 17.28
CA PRO A 125 -5.61 21.29 18.27
C PRO A 125 -6.04 20.28 19.36
N GLY A 126 -5.18 19.32 19.68
CA GLY A 126 -5.49 18.19 20.57
C GLY A 126 -6.26 17.03 19.93
N GLY A 127 -6.72 17.19 18.68
CA GLY A 127 -7.36 16.12 17.91
C GLY A 127 -6.40 14.97 17.60
N ARG A 128 -6.91 13.73 17.50
CA ARG A 128 -6.07 12.54 17.26
C ARG A 128 -6.24 11.99 15.86
N LEU A 129 -5.11 11.76 15.18
CA LEU A 129 -5.02 10.95 13.97
C LEU A 129 -4.60 9.54 14.36
N VAL A 130 -5.49 8.57 14.11
CA VAL A 130 -5.24 7.14 14.30
C VAL A 130 -5.33 6.46 12.95
N VAL A 131 -4.24 5.81 12.53
CA VAL A 131 -4.17 5.10 11.25
C VAL A 131 -3.79 3.65 11.49
N VAL A 132 -4.55 2.74 10.88
CA VAL A 132 -4.27 1.30 10.89
C VAL A 132 -3.92 0.88 9.47
N SER A 133 -2.69 0.45 9.26
CA SER A 133 -2.19 -0.09 7.98
C SER A 133 -1.97 -1.59 8.08
N PHE A 134 -2.13 -2.32 6.98
CA PHE A 134 -2.03 -3.78 6.94
C PHE A 134 -0.82 -4.29 6.18
N HIS A 135 -0.13 -3.43 5.42
CA HIS A 135 1.10 -3.79 4.74
C HIS A 135 2.23 -2.75 4.90
N SER A 136 3.44 -3.18 4.53
CA SER A 136 4.70 -2.44 4.72
C SER A 136 4.70 -1.06 4.05
N LEU A 137 4.15 -0.95 2.84
CA LEU A 137 4.13 0.28 2.06
C LEU A 137 3.25 1.36 2.68
N GLU A 138 2.01 1.02 3.07
CA GLU A 138 1.12 1.92 3.83
C GLU A 138 1.79 2.39 5.12
N ASP A 139 2.26 1.45 5.96
CA ASP A 139 2.89 1.78 7.25
C ASP A 139 4.10 2.71 7.05
N ARG A 140 4.88 2.50 5.98
CA ARG A 140 6.02 3.35 5.62
C ARG A 140 5.56 4.76 5.27
N ARG A 141 4.50 4.93 4.47
CA ARG A 141 3.93 6.25 4.13
C ARG A 141 3.42 6.98 5.36
N VAL A 142 2.62 6.31 6.20
CA VAL A 142 2.12 6.88 7.46
C VAL A 142 3.26 7.25 8.40
N LYS A 143 4.25 6.37 8.55
CA LYS A 143 5.45 6.61 9.37
C LYS A 143 6.18 7.85 8.88
N SER A 144 6.49 7.93 7.60
CA SER A 144 7.23 9.05 7.01
C SER A 144 6.48 10.35 7.20
N PHE A 145 5.19 10.39 6.89
CA PHE A 145 4.33 11.55 7.09
C PHE A 145 4.35 12.04 8.55
N LEU A 146 4.05 11.15 9.51
CA LEU A 146 4.01 11.53 10.92
C LEU A 146 5.39 11.94 11.45
N HIS A 147 6.47 11.33 10.97
CA HIS A 147 7.83 11.66 11.38
C HIS A 147 8.29 13.02 10.87
N GLU A 148 7.92 13.36 9.63
CA GLU A 148 8.14 14.67 9.03
C GLU A 148 7.35 15.74 9.78
N ARG A 149 6.03 15.55 9.91
CA ARG A 149 5.14 16.51 10.56
C ARG A 149 5.35 16.67 12.06
N SER A 150 6.04 15.72 12.71
CA SER A 150 6.43 15.82 14.11
C SER A 150 7.83 16.40 14.33
N GLY A 151 8.53 16.84 13.28
CA GLY A 151 9.92 17.32 13.38
C GLY A 151 10.92 16.27 13.87
N ALA A 152 10.58 14.98 13.75
CA ALA A 152 11.44 13.89 14.19
C ALA A 152 12.53 13.56 13.15
N THR A 153 12.44 14.14 11.94
CA THR A 153 13.39 14.04 10.82
C THR A 153 14.83 14.43 11.16
N GLY A 154 15.07 15.20 12.24
CA GLY A 154 16.40 15.72 12.60
C GLY A 154 17.15 15.05 13.77
N ARG A 155 16.61 14.02 14.44
CA ARG A 155 17.27 13.44 15.65
C ARG A 155 18.23 12.28 15.37
N GLY A 156 18.74 12.20 14.15
CA GLY A 156 19.41 11.02 13.59
C GLY A 156 20.92 11.09 13.45
N SER A 157 21.64 12.04 14.06
CA SER A 157 23.09 11.95 14.28
C SER A 157 23.55 13.15 15.12
N ARG A 158 24.49 12.93 16.04
CA ARG A 158 25.20 13.99 16.78
C ARG A 158 26.04 14.90 15.86
N HIS A 159 26.10 14.55 14.57
CA HIS A 159 26.92 15.17 13.52
C HIS A 159 26.07 15.68 12.35
N MET A 160 24.74 15.74 12.47
CA MET A 160 23.91 16.40 11.46
C MET A 160 23.92 17.91 11.70
N PRO A 161 24.02 18.73 10.64
CA PRO A 161 23.88 20.18 10.76
C PRO A 161 22.53 20.52 11.41
N GLU A 162 22.52 21.58 12.21
CA GLU A 162 21.31 22.11 12.82
C GLU A 162 20.22 22.27 11.76
N LEU A 163 18.98 21.92 12.13
CA LEU A 163 17.83 22.12 11.25
C LEU A 163 17.83 23.58 10.79
N PRO A 164 17.52 23.86 9.51
CA PRO A 164 17.42 25.23 9.02
C PRO A 164 16.54 26.07 9.95
N ALA A 165 16.93 27.32 10.22
CA ALA A 165 16.17 28.23 11.07
C ALA A 165 14.69 28.38 10.62
N ASP A 166 14.41 28.10 9.34
CA ASP A 166 13.08 28.14 8.71
C ASP A 166 12.38 26.77 8.64
N ALA A 167 12.75 25.81 9.49
CA ALA A 167 12.06 24.52 9.54
C ALA A 167 10.59 24.72 9.95
N PRO A 168 9.62 24.09 9.26
CA PRO A 168 8.22 24.26 9.59
C PRO A 168 7.92 23.77 11.02
N ILE A 169 7.09 24.51 11.74
CA ILE A 169 6.69 24.16 13.11
C ILE A 169 5.91 22.82 13.05
N PRO A 170 6.26 21.82 13.87
CA PRO A 170 5.57 20.53 13.88
C PRO A 170 4.05 20.65 14.03
N SER A 171 3.30 20.13 13.05
CA SER A 171 1.83 20.10 13.08
C SER A 171 1.27 18.90 13.87
N PHE A 172 2.13 17.92 14.19
CA PHE A 172 1.76 16.75 14.99
C PHE A 172 2.76 16.46 16.12
N LYS A 173 2.25 15.87 17.19
CA LYS A 173 3.02 15.26 18.28
C LYS A 173 2.78 13.75 18.27
N LEU A 174 3.86 12.97 18.23
CA LEU A 174 3.76 11.51 18.32
C LEU A 174 3.33 11.11 19.73
N ILE A 175 2.19 10.44 19.85
CA ILE A 175 1.72 9.86 21.12
C ILE A 175 2.56 8.63 21.49
N LYS A 176 2.92 7.82 20.49
CA LYS A 176 3.81 6.68 20.66
C LYS A 176 4.86 6.67 19.55
N ARG A 177 6.11 6.40 19.93
CA ARG A 177 7.18 6.12 18.97
C ARG A 177 7.02 4.67 18.47
N GLY A 178 6.93 4.51 17.15
CA GLY A 178 6.73 3.20 16.52
C GLY A 178 5.26 2.79 16.43
N ALA A 179 5.00 1.70 15.71
CA ALA A 179 3.66 1.17 15.53
C ALA A 179 3.24 0.29 16.73
N ILE A 180 1.95 0.33 17.06
CA ILE A 180 1.28 -0.64 17.93
C ILE A 180 0.92 -1.85 17.06
N LYS A 181 1.28 -3.04 17.53
CA LYS A 181 1.01 -4.33 16.87
C LYS A 181 -0.12 -5.03 17.61
N PRO A 182 -0.90 -5.90 16.93
CA PRO A 182 -1.87 -6.77 17.60
C PRO A 182 -1.17 -7.66 18.63
N SER A 183 -1.92 -8.11 19.63
CA SER A 183 -1.46 -9.16 20.54
C SER A 183 -1.42 -10.51 19.83
N GLU A 184 -0.74 -11.50 20.41
CA GLU A 184 -0.74 -12.87 19.88
C GLU A 184 -2.14 -13.47 19.89
N THR A 185 -2.92 -13.23 20.95
CA THR A 185 -4.32 -13.64 21.07
C THR A 185 -5.16 -13.03 19.94
N GLU A 186 -5.09 -11.72 19.72
CA GLU A 186 -5.82 -11.04 18.65
C GLU A 186 -5.43 -11.59 17.26
N ALA A 187 -4.13 -11.81 17.03
CA ALA A 187 -3.64 -12.34 15.77
C ALA A 187 -4.06 -13.81 15.52
N SER A 188 -4.33 -14.58 16.58
CA SER A 188 -4.88 -15.95 16.49
C SER A 188 -6.38 -15.97 16.24
N GLU A 189 -7.15 -15.10 16.90
CA GLU A 189 -8.60 -15.02 16.77
C GLU A 189 -9.01 -14.34 15.46
N ASN A 190 -8.23 -13.36 15.02
CA ASN A 190 -8.43 -12.63 13.77
C ASN A 190 -7.15 -12.66 12.92
N PRO A 191 -7.00 -13.67 12.03
CA PRO A 191 -5.85 -13.76 11.13
C PRO A 191 -5.61 -12.51 10.28
N ARG A 192 -6.65 -11.71 9.99
CA ARG A 192 -6.54 -10.45 9.22
C ARG A 192 -5.85 -9.34 10.03
N ALA A 193 -5.92 -9.39 11.35
CA ALA A 193 -5.26 -8.41 12.23
C ALA A 193 -3.75 -8.63 12.33
N ARG A 194 -3.23 -9.84 12.04
CA ARG A 194 -1.83 -10.24 12.23
C ARG A 194 -0.80 -9.22 11.72
N SER A 195 -1.06 -8.63 10.55
CA SER A 195 -0.16 -7.69 9.90
C SER A 195 -0.45 -6.22 10.24
N ALA A 196 -1.50 -5.94 11.03
CA ALA A 196 -1.91 -4.60 11.37
C ALA A 196 -0.80 -3.82 12.10
N ARG A 197 -0.68 -2.54 11.76
CA ARG A 197 0.19 -1.56 12.39
C ARG A 197 -0.64 -0.32 12.66
N LEU A 198 -0.82 0.00 13.94
CA LEU A 198 -1.53 1.20 14.36
C LEU A 198 -0.52 2.29 14.72
N ARG A 199 -0.70 3.49 14.16
CA ARG A 199 0.06 4.69 14.49
C ARG A 199 -0.89 5.77 14.98
N VAL A 200 -0.45 6.51 16.00
CA VAL A 200 -1.24 7.56 16.64
C VAL A 200 -0.41 8.82 16.84
N ALA A 201 -0.98 9.94 16.41
CA ALA A 201 -0.44 11.27 16.63
C ALA A 201 -1.54 12.24 17.06
N GLU A 202 -1.15 13.27 17.79
CA GLU A 202 -2.02 14.34 18.27
C GLU A 202 -1.68 15.63 17.52
N ARG A 203 -2.71 16.34 17.06
CA ARG A 203 -2.59 17.58 16.32
C ARG A 203 -2.14 18.71 17.26
N SER A 204 -1.09 19.44 16.88
CA SER A 204 -0.65 20.63 17.60
C SER A 204 -1.53 21.85 17.29
N ASP A 205 -1.17 23.00 17.85
CA ASP A 205 -1.73 24.32 17.53
C ASP A 205 -1.11 24.96 16.27
N ALA A 206 0.03 24.45 15.78
CA ALA A 206 0.68 24.95 14.58
C ALA A 206 -0.23 24.81 13.34
N PRO A 207 -0.13 25.68 12.32
CA PRO A 207 -0.91 25.51 11.09
C PRO A 207 -0.53 24.22 10.35
N ALA A 208 -1.45 23.71 9.52
CA ALA A 208 -1.14 22.62 8.60
C ALA A 208 -0.03 23.06 7.64
N TRP A 209 0.89 22.16 7.32
CA TRP A 209 1.99 22.49 6.41
C TRP A 209 1.44 22.77 5.01
N SER A 210 1.96 23.81 4.34
CA SER A 210 1.66 24.04 2.93
C SER A 210 2.29 22.91 2.10
N ASN A 211 1.55 22.39 1.11
CA ASN A 211 2.11 21.44 0.16
C ASN A 211 3.29 22.13 -0.53
N ARG A 212 4.53 21.71 -0.25
CA ARG A 212 5.62 22.01 -1.16
C ARG A 212 5.33 21.21 -2.43
N GLN A 213 5.12 21.92 -3.54
CA GLN A 213 5.12 21.34 -4.88
C GLN A 213 6.48 20.73 -5.17
#